data_AF-Q01FU6-F1
#
_entry.id   AF-Q01FU6-F1
#
_cell.length_a   1.000
_cell.length_b   1.000
_cell.length_c   1.000
_cell.angle_alpha   90.00
_cell.angle_beta   90.00
_cell.angle_gamma   90.00
#
_symmetry.space_group_name_H-M   'P 1'
#
loop_
_entity.id
_entity.type
_entity.pdbx_description
1 polymer ?
#
loop_
_entity_poly.entity_id
_entity_poly.type
_entity_poly.pdbx_seq_one_letter_code
_entity_poly.pdbx_strand_id
1 'polypeptide(L)'
;MAKTPSEPRLRINTKSGGRGKRRDVACLSEMFELLSCYKTNAFEDAKCANAKKALDACLELRAKAPKKMNTINHHLQRLARMTKR
;
A
#
# COMPACT_ATOMS: atom_id res chain seq x y z
N MET A 1 -22.18 -3.66 38.32
CA MET A 1 -22.47 -2.40 37.59
C MET A 1 -21.21 -1.55 37.69
N ALA A 2 -20.61 -0.95 36.67
CA ALA A 2 -21.11 -0.44 35.41
C ALA A 2 -20.01 -0.55 34.33
N LYS A 3 -20.40 -0.74 33.07
CA LYS A 3 -19.54 -0.43 31.93
C LYS A 3 -19.09 1.02 32.11
N THR A 4 -17.80 1.27 32.33
CA THR A 4 -17.24 2.63 32.25
C THR A 4 -17.76 3.26 30.95
N PRO A 5 -18.29 4.49 30.96
CA PRO A 5 -18.81 5.11 29.75
C PRO A 5 -17.67 5.13 28.74
N SER A 6 -17.86 4.41 27.63
CA SER A 6 -16.85 4.25 26.59
C SER A 6 -16.40 5.64 26.15
N GLU A 7 -15.18 6.00 26.53
CA GLU A 7 -14.54 7.26 26.16
C GLU A 7 -14.70 7.49 24.64
N PRO A 8 -15.08 8.68 24.17
CA PRO A 8 -15.21 8.95 22.74
C PRO A 8 -13.83 8.83 22.10
N ARG A 9 -13.51 7.62 21.60
CA ARG A 9 -12.26 7.33 20.92
C ARG A 9 -12.44 7.77 19.47
N LEU A 10 -12.06 9.02 19.17
CA LEU A 10 -11.85 9.45 17.79
C LEU A 10 -10.76 8.53 17.20
N ARG A 11 -11.19 7.61 16.34
CA ARG A 11 -10.33 6.60 15.74
C ARG A 11 -10.80 6.35 14.32
N ILE A 12 -9.85 6.38 13.40
CA ILE A 12 -10.09 5.97 12.02
C ILE A 12 -9.60 4.53 11.88
N ASN A 13 -10.44 3.68 11.28
CA ASN A 13 -10.00 2.36 10.85
C ASN A 13 -9.13 2.51 9.59
N THR A 14 -7.83 2.74 9.80
CA THR A 14 -6.83 2.80 8.73
C THR A 14 -6.69 1.48 7.97
N LYS A 15 -7.28 0.38 8.48
CA LYS A 15 -7.36 -0.92 7.81
C LYS A 15 -8.50 -1.00 6.78
N SER A 16 -9.53 -0.15 6.87
CA SER A 16 -10.75 -0.25 6.03
C SER A 16 -11.20 1.05 5.38
N GLY A 17 -10.47 2.16 5.58
CA GLY A 17 -10.83 3.47 5.07
C GLY A 17 -10.54 3.65 3.58
N GLY A 18 -11.44 3.13 2.75
CA GLY A 18 -11.56 3.52 1.35
C GLY A 18 -11.07 2.47 0.35
N ARG A 19 -11.55 2.61 -0.88
CA ARG A 19 -11.16 1.93 -2.14
C ARG A 19 -9.67 2.14 -2.50
N GLY A 20 -8.78 2.11 -1.50
CA GLY A 20 -7.47 2.73 -1.48
C GLY A 20 -6.46 2.00 -0.60
N LYS A 21 -6.78 0.79 -0.11
CA LYS A 21 -5.76 -0.27 -0.10
C LYS A 21 -5.63 -0.83 -1.51
N ARG A 22 -5.39 0.06 -2.49
CA ARG A 22 -4.34 -0.27 -3.43
C ARG A 22 -3.13 -0.46 -2.52
N ARG A 23 -2.89 -1.71 -2.09
CA ARG A 23 -1.53 -2.19 -2.21
C ARG A 23 -1.17 -1.68 -3.59
N ASP A 24 -0.28 -0.70 -3.67
CA ASP A 24 0.56 -0.62 -4.84
C ASP A 24 1.09 -2.05 -4.93
N VAL A 25 0.39 -2.88 -5.73
CA VAL A 25 0.78 -4.26 -5.91
C VAL A 25 2.02 -4.06 -6.73
N ALA A 26 3.13 -4.03 -6.00
CA ALA A 26 4.31 -3.38 -6.49
C ALA A 26 4.72 -4.08 -7.76
N CYS A 27 5.15 -3.30 -8.75
CA CYS A 27 5.62 -3.81 -10.02
C CYS A 27 4.52 -4.40 -10.92
N LEU A 28 3.22 -4.20 -10.63
CA LEU A 28 2.15 -4.66 -11.53
C LEU A 28 2.21 -3.97 -12.89
N SER A 29 2.54 -2.67 -12.94
CA SER A 29 2.67 -1.94 -14.20
C SER A 29 3.72 -2.58 -15.10
N GLU A 30 4.90 -2.83 -14.55
CA GLU A 30 6.05 -3.45 -15.18
C GLU A 30 5.75 -4.91 -15.55
N MET A 31 4.98 -5.61 -14.72
CA MET A 31 4.49 -6.96 -15.02
C MET A 31 3.53 -6.96 -16.22
N PHE A 32 2.57 -6.03 -16.28
CA PHE A 32 1.66 -5.91 -17.42
C PHE A 32 2.37 -5.50 -18.71
N GLU A 33 3.42 -4.67 -18.61
CA GLU A 33 4.25 -4.29 -19.74
C GLU A 33 5.03 -5.50 -20.30
N LEU A 34 5.62 -6.32 -19.43
CA LEU A 34 6.27 -7.57 -19.83
C LEU A 34 5.27 -8.54 -20.50
N LEU A 35 4.09 -8.73 -19.91
CA LEU A 35 3.04 -9.59 -20.48
C LEU A 35 2.54 -9.07 -21.83
N SER A 36 2.44 -7.74 -21.98
CA SER A 36 2.07 -7.11 -23.26
C SER A 36 3.14 -7.35 -24.32
N CYS A 37 4.42 -7.25 -23.95
CA CYS A 37 5.53 -7.56 -24.84
C CYS A 37 5.54 -9.03 -25.28
N TYR A 38 5.30 -9.96 -24.34
CA TYR A 38 5.23 -11.39 -24.69
C TYR A 38 4.06 -11.69 -25.62
N LYS A 39 2.92 -11.04 -25.42
CA LYS A 39 1.76 -11.15 -26.32
C LYS A 39 2.08 -10.70 -27.73
N THR A 40 2.82 -9.61 -27.92
CA THR A 40 3.15 -9.08 -29.25
C THR A 40 4.28 -9.83 -29.95
N ASN A 41 5.20 -10.41 -29.17
CA ASN A 41 6.44 -11.02 -29.70
C ASN A 41 6.44 -12.55 -29.61
N ALA A 42 5.27 -13.20 -29.48
CA ALA A 42 5.14 -14.65 -29.38
C ALA A 42 6.06 -15.27 -28.30
N PHE A 43 6.14 -14.62 -27.13
CA PHE A 43 6.98 -15.04 -26.00
C PHE A 43 8.51 -15.05 -26.27
N GLU A 44 8.98 -14.30 -27.28
CA GLU A 44 10.42 -14.17 -27.54
C GLU A 44 11.11 -13.30 -26.49
N ASP A 45 11.93 -13.93 -25.63
CA ASP A 45 12.61 -13.28 -24.52
C ASP A 45 13.57 -12.16 -24.95
N ALA A 46 14.27 -12.32 -26.07
CA ALA A 46 15.25 -11.33 -26.55
C ALA A 46 14.60 -9.97 -26.83
N LYS A 47 13.38 -9.97 -27.38
CA LYS A 47 12.60 -8.76 -27.67
C LYS A 47 12.01 -8.12 -26.42
N CYS A 48 11.79 -8.91 -25.36
CA CYS A 48 11.20 -8.45 -24.10
C CYS A 48 12.21 -8.23 -22.97
N ALA A 49 13.51 -8.31 -23.26
CA ALA A 49 14.58 -8.18 -22.27
C ALA A 49 14.51 -6.87 -21.47
N ASN A 50 14.11 -5.76 -22.11
CA ASN A 50 13.98 -4.46 -21.44
C ASN A 50 12.82 -4.42 -20.43
N ALA A 51 11.64 -4.92 -20.82
CA ALA A 51 10.49 -5.02 -19.92
C ALA A 51 10.77 -5.96 -18.73
N LYS A 52 11.52 -7.04 -18.98
CA LYS A 52 11.97 -7.97 -17.94
C LYS A 52 12.92 -7.29 -16.94
N LYS A 53 13.93 -6.55 -17.43
CA LYS A 53 14.84 -5.76 -16.58
C LYS A 53 14.10 -4.71 -15.76
N ALA A 54 13.09 -4.05 -16.32
CA ALA A 54 12.29 -3.06 -15.60
C ALA A 54 11.51 -3.71 -14.44
N LEU A 55 10.91 -4.89 -14.68
CA LEU A 55 10.24 -5.66 -13.64
C LEU A 55 11.20 -6.08 -12.53
N ASP A 56 12.39 -6.60 -12.89
CA ASP A 56 13.41 -7.03 -11.93
C ASP A 56 13.88 -5.85 -11.05
N ALA A 57 14.19 -4.70 -11.66
CA ALA A 57 14.59 -3.50 -10.94
C ALA A 57 13.51 -3.01 -9.95
N CYS A 58 12.23 -3.05 -10.35
CA CYS A 58 11.15 -2.70 -9.46
C CYS A 58 11.07 -3.64 -8.24
N LEU A 59 11.23 -4.95 -8.46
CA LEU A 59 11.18 -5.94 -7.38
C LEU A 59 12.34 -5.74 -6.38
N GLU A 60 13.54 -5.46 -6.86
CA GLU A 60 14.71 -5.17 -6.02
C GLU A 60 14.54 -3.92 -5.15
N LEU A 61 13.99 -2.84 -5.71
CA LEU A 61 13.75 -1.60 -4.97
C LEU A 61 12.71 -1.77 -3.86
N ARG A 62 11.70 -2.62 -4.10
CA ARG A 62 10.60 -2.84 -3.17
C ARG A 62 10.96 -3.78 -2.03
N ALA A 63 11.83 -4.77 -2.26
CA ALA A 63 12.39 -5.60 -1.20
C ALA A 63 13.06 -4.77 -0.09
N LYS A 64 13.55 -3.56 -0.43
CA LYS A 64 14.30 -2.67 0.47
C LYS A 64 13.43 -1.61 1.16
N ALA A 65 12.16 -1.45 0.80
CA ALA A 65 11.32 -0.35 1.30
C ALA A 65 10.51 -0.75 2.55
N PRO A 66 10.79 -0.18 3.74
CA PRO A 66 10.02 -0.46 4.95
C PRO A 66 8.61 0.13 4.88
N LYS A 67 7.63 -0.57 5.46
CA LYS A 67 6.25 -0.06 5.59
C LYS A 67 6.26 1.13 6.55
N LYS A 68 5.91 2.33 6.06
CA LYS A 68 5.69 3.49 6.92
C LYS A 68 4.48 3.25 7.82
N MET A 69 4.69 3.32 9.13
CA MET A 69 3.62 3.22 10.12
C MET A 69 2.87 4.56 10.19
N ASN A 70 1.55 4.51 10.09
CA ASN A 70 0.69 5.69 10.18
C ASN A 70 0.30 5.94 11.65
N THR A 71 0.60 7.12 12.18
CA THR A 71 0.35 7.54 13.57
C THR A 71 -0.94 8.34 13.75
N ILE A 72 -1.81 8.43 12.74
CA ILE A 72 -3.03 9.27 12.78
C ILE A 72 -3.91 9.01 14.02
N ASN A 73 -4.06 7.75 14.44
CA ASN A 73 -4.86 7.39 15.61
C ASN A 73 -4.24 7.88 16.92
N HIS A 74 -2.92 8.02 17.00
CA HIS A 74 -2.26 8.62 18.16
C HIS A 74 -2.65 10.10 18.30
N HIS A 75 -2.67 10.84 17.19
CA HIS A 75 -3.05 12.26 17.20
C HIS A 75 -4.54 12.47 17.50
N LEU A 76 -5.42 11.65 16.91
CA LEU A 76 -6.87 11.72 17.15
C LEU A 76 -7.24 11.45 18.61
N GLN A 77 -6.55 10.51 19.26
CA GLN A 77 -6.76 10.23 20.68
C GLN A 77 -6.35 11.41 21.57
N ARG A 78 -5.28 12.11 21.22
CA ARG A 78 -4.85 13.31 21.95
C ARG A 78 -5.85 14.45 21.80
N LEU A 79 -6.37 14.67 20.59
CA LEU A 79 -7.42 15.66 20.33
C LEU A 79 -8.71 15.36 21.11
N ALA A 80 -9.18 14.12 21.08
CA ALA A 80 -10.39 13.71 21.80
C ALA A 80 -10.34 14.01 23.32
N ARG A 81 -9.15 13.93 23.92
CA ARG A 81 -8.93 14.27 25.34
C ARG A 81 -8.94 15.77 25.58
N MET A 82 -8.44 16.56 24.63
CA MET A 82 -8.37 18.02 24.75
C MET A 82 -9.74 18.68 24.56
N THR A 83 -10.58 18.13 23.68
CA THR A 83 -11.94 18.64 23.40
C THR A 83 -12.98 18.25 24.47
N LYS A 84 -12.59 17.47 25.48
CA LYS A 84 -13.47 17.06 26.60
C LYS A 84 -13.36 17.99 27.82
N ARG A 85 -12.55 19.04 27.73
CA ARG A 85 -12.53 20.15 28.70
C ARG A 85 -13.62 21.16 28.33
#